data_AF-A0A1E7GNN0-F1
#
_entry.id   AF-A0A1E7GNN0-F1
#
_cell.length_a   1.000
_cell.length_b   1.000
_cell.length_c   1.000
_cell.angle_alpha   90.00
_cell.angle_beta   90.00
_cell.angle_gamma   90.00
#
_symmetry.space_group_name_H-M   'P 1'
#
loop_
_entity.id
_entity.type
_entity.pdbx_description
1 polymer ?
#
loop_
_entity_poly.entity_id
_entity_poly.type
_entity_poly.pdbx_seq_one_letter_code
_entity_poly.pdbx_strand_id
1 'polypeptide(L)' 'MDVAELRSAFEEAVDDYLETCAILGKEPQKSYSGKLMLRIPPDIHAAVATAAETRGKSINQLVAEILNQTVRDH' A
#
# COMPACT_ATOMS: atom_id res chain seq x y z
N MET A 1 -7.63 -16.49 -26.28
CA MET A 1 -8.12 -15.66 -25.17
C MET A 1 -7.83 -14.22 -25.49
N ASP A 2 -8.88 -13.46 -25.77
CA ASP A 2 -8.79 -12.00 -25.91
C ASP A 2 -8.73 -11.34 -24.52
N VAL A 3 -8.24 -10.10 -24.44
CA VAL A 3 -8.14 -9.31 -23.20
C VAL A 3 -9.50 -9.19 -22.50
N ALA A 4 -10.59 -9.12 -23.28
CA ALA A 4 -11.94 -9.08 -22.75
C ALA A 4 -12.32 -10.36 -21.98
N GLU A 5 -11.99 -11.54 -22.53
CA GLU A 5 -12.25 -12.83 -21.88
C GLU A 5 -11.41 -12.98 -20.60
N LEU A 6 -10.16 -12.51 -20.63
CA LEU A 6 -9.28 -12.54 -19.46
C LEU A 6 -9.81 -11.68 -18.31
N ARG A 7 -10.36 -10.50 -18.63
CA ARG A 7 -10.97 -9.62 -17.63
C ARG A 7 -12.24 -10.23 -17.04
N SER A 8 -13.09 -10.81 -17.87
CA SER A 8 -14.32 -11.47 -17.42
C SER A 8 -14.03 -12.63 -16.46
N ALA A 9 -13.05 -13.48 -16.81
CA ALA A 9 -12.65 -14.61 -15.95
C ALA A 9 -12.04 -14.13 -14.63
N PHE A 10 -11.35 -12.98 -14.62
CA PHE A 10 -10.82 -12.39 -13.40
C PHE A 10 -11.93 -11.84 -12.49
N GLU A 11 -12.91 -11.13 -13.07
CA GLU A 11 -14.06 -10.60 -12.32
C GLU A 11 -14.88 -11.74 -11.69
N GLU A 12 -15.15 -12.82 -12.44
CA GLU A 12 -15.81 -14.03 -11.94
C GLU A 12 -15.06 -14.66 -10.75
N ALA A 13 -13.74 -14.82 -10.87
CA ALA A 13 -12.92 -15.37 -9.79
C ALA A 13 -12.92 -14.48 -8.52
N VAL A 14 -13.04 -13.16 -8.67
CA VAL A 14 -13.17 -12.23 -7.54
C VAL A 14 -14.53 -12.39 -6.86
N ASP A 15 -15.61 -12.49 -7.65
CA ASP A 15 -16.97 -12.67 -7.12
C ASP A 15 -17.09 -14.00 -6.35
N ASP A 16 -16.57 -15.10 -6.91
CA ASP A 16 -16.52 -16.41 -6.25
C ASP A 16 -15.76 -16.37 -4.92
N TYR A 17 -14.64 -15.64 -4.88
CA TYR A 17 -13.85 -15.45 -3.66
C TYR A 17 -14.65 -14.71 -2.57
N LEU A 18 -15.36 -13.65 -2.95
CA LEU A 18 -16.17 -12.86 -2.02
C LEU A 18 -17.37 -13.67 -1.50
N GLU A 19 -18.03 -14.45 -2.35
CA GLU A 19 -19.11 -15.36 -1.95
C GLU A 19 -18.59 -16.42 -0.97
N THR A 20 -17.45 -17.03 -1.28
CA THR A 20 -16.79 -18.01 -0.39
C THR A 20 -16.46 -17.40 0.96
N CYS A 21 -15.94 -16.16 1.00
CA CYS A 21 -15.68 -15.45 2.25
C CYS A 21 -16.97 -15.24 3.07
N ALA A 22 -18.08 -14.88 2.41
CA ALA A 22 -19.38 -14.71 3.06
C ALA A 22 -19.92 -16.02 3.63
N ILE A 23 -19.87 -17.13 2.87
CA ILE A 23 -20.29 -18.46 3.32
C ILE A 23 -19.49 -18.92 4.55
N LEU A 24 -18.18 -18.64 4.55
CA LEU A 24 -17.28 -19.02 5.64
C LEU A 24 -17.31 -18.06 6.84
N GLY A 25 -18.07 -16.95 6.77
CA GLY A 25 -18.07 -15.91 7.79
C GLY A 25 -16.70 -15.26 8.01
N LYS A 26 -15.86 -15.22 6.98
CA LYS A 26 -14.52 -14.63 7.01
C LYS A 26 -14.53 -13.28 6.31
N GLU A 27 -13.80 -12.32 6.86
CA GLU A 27 -13.56 -11.07 6.13
C GLU A 27 -12.62 -11.34 4.94
N PRO A 28 -12.96 -10.87 3.73
CA PRO A 28 -12.07 -10.98 2.58
C PRO A 28 -10.79 -10.18 2.84
N GLN A 29 -9.69 -10.68 2.30
CA GLN A 29 -8.40 -10.03 2.41
C GLN A 29 -8.45 -8.68 1.70
N LYS A 30 -8.21 -7.61 2.45
CA LYS A 30 -8.08 -6.26 1.88
C LYS A 30 -6.61 -6.01 1.55
N SER A 31 -6.37 -5.45 0.36
CA SER A 31 -5.06 -4.90 0.04
C SER A 31 -4.66 -3.87 1.09
N TYR A 32 -3.38 -3.86 1.46
CA TYR A 32 -2.84 -2.82 2.33
C TYR A 32 -3.05 -1.46 1.66
N SER A 33 -3.59 -0.49 2.41
CA SER A 33 -4.03 0.80 1.86
C SER A 33 -2.89 1.70 1.37
N GLY A 34 -1.63 1.34 1.67
CA GLY A 34 -0.46 2.18 1.45
C GLY A 34 -0.39 3.43 2.33
N LYS A 35 -1.39 3.67 3.18
CA LYS A 35 -1.45 4.83 4.08
C LYS A 35 -0.86 4.47 5.44
N LEU A 36 0.12 5.26 5.86
CA LEU A 36 0.76 5.10 7.17
C LEU A 36 0.53 6.37 8.01
N MET A 37 -0.39 6.28 8.98
CA MET A 37 -0.63 7.36 9.94
C MET A 37 0.33 7.21 11.11
N LEU A 38 1.41 7.99 11.12
CA LEU A 38 2.41 7.97 12.16
C LEU A 38 2.27 9.18 13.09
N ARG A 39 2.43 8.94 14.39
CA ARG A 39 2.71 10.00 15.35
C ARG A 39 4.22 10.10 15.51
N ILE A 40 4.77 11.25 15.13
CA ILE A 40 6.23 11.51 15.14
C ILE A 40 6.49 12.75 16.01
N PRO A 41 7.56 12.77 16.82
CA PRO A 41 7.97 13.98 17.54
C PRO A 41 8.14 15.19 16.61
N PRO A 42 7.76 16.42 17.02
CA PRO A 42 7.79 17.60 16.14
C PRO A 42 9.18 17.94 15.61
N ASP A 43 10.22 17.73 16.40
CA ASP A 43 11.62 17.96 16.03
C ASP A 43 12.07 16.98 14.92
N ILE A 44 11.70 15.71 15.03
CA ILE A 44 11.96 14.71 13.99
C ILE A 44 11.16 15.03 12.72
N HIS A 45 9.89 15.43 12.85
CA HIS A 45 9.09 15.84 11.70
C HIS A 45 9.73 17.02 10.95
N ALA A 46 10.23 18.03 11.68
CA ALA A 46 10.94 19.16 11.10
C ALA A 46 12.23 18.72 10.38
N ALA A 47 13.04 17.86 10.99
CA ALA A 47 14.26 17.34 10.38
C ALA A 47 13.99 16.55 9.09
N VAL A 48 12.93 15.72 9.08
CA VAL A 48 12.51 14.98 7.88
C VAL A 48 12.02 15.93 6.79
N ALA A 49 11.25 16.96 7.14
CA ALA A 49 10.78 17.97 6.20
C ALA A 49 11.96 18.69 5.50
N THR A 50 12.94 19.17 6.28
CA THR A 50 14.15 19.81 5.75
C THR A 50 14.98 18.87 4.87
N ALA A 51 15.12 17.60 5.27
CA ALA A 51 15.83 16.60 4.50
C ALA A 51 15.13 16.28 3.16
N ALA A 52 13.81 16.24 3.15
CA ALA A 52 13.01 16.03 1.94
C ALA A 52 13.14 17.22 0.98
N GLU A 53 13.02 18.45 1.51
CA GLU A 53 13.16 19.69 0.73
C GLU A 53 14.54 19.81 0.08
N THR A 54 15.61 19.56 0.84
CA THR A 54 17.00 19.60 0.33
C THR A 54 17.23 18.60 -0.82
N ARG A 55 16.42 17.54 -0.89
CA ARG A 55 16.47 16.49 -1.92
C ARG A 55 15.46 16.72 -3.05
N GLY A 56 14.67 17.81 -3.00
CA GLY A 56 13.60 18.08 -3.96
C GLY A 56 12.45 17.07 -3.91
N LYS A 57 12.17 16.49 -2.73
CA LYS A 57 11.16 15.46 -2.52
C LYS A 57 10.10 15.93 -1.53
N SER A 58 8.90 15.38 -1.66
CA SER A 58 7.91 15.43 -0.56
C SER A 58 8.34 14.53 0.60
N ILE A 59 7.85 14.81 1.80
CA ILE A 59 8.06 13.96 2.99
C ILE A 59 7.63 12.51 2.69
N ASN A 60 6.49 12.32 2.04
CA ASN A 60 5.97 10.98 1.72
C ASN A 60 6.91 10.21 0.78
N GLN A 61 7.50 10.86 -0.22
CA GLN A 61 8.48 10.23 -1.12
C GLN A 61 9.74 9.82 -0.37
N LEU A 62 10.30 10.71 0.46
CA LEU A 62 11.49 10.39 1.26
C LEU A 62 11.22 9.23 2.23
N VAL A 63 10.10 9.25 2.95
CA VAL A 63 9.71 8.18 3.88
C VAL A 63 9.51 6.87 3.14
N ALA A 64 8.82 6.86 2.00
CA ALA A 64 8.60 5.65 1.22
C ALA A 64 9.92 5.03 0.73
N GLU A 65 10.89 5.85 0.31
CA GLU A 65 12.23 5.37 -0.08
C GLU A 65 12.98 4.73 1.08
N ILE A 66 12.99 5.39 2.24
CA ILE A 66 13.65 4.86 3.45
C ILE A 66 13.00 3.53 3.86
N LEU A 67 11.66 3.46 3.89
CA LEU A 67 10.95 2.22 4.23
C LEU A 67 11.27 1.10 3.22
N ASN A 68 11.32 1.41 1.93
CA ASN A 68 11.67 0.44 0.90
C ASN A 68 13.13 -0.04 1.03
N GLN A 69 14.06 0.83 1.41
CA GLN A 69 15.44 0.44 1.70
C GLN A 69 15.49 -0.51 2.90
N THR A 70 14.83 -0.16 4.00
CA THR A 70 14.76 -0.99 5.21
C THR A 70 14.21 -2.39 4.92
N VAL A 71 13.18 -2.52 4.08
CA VAL A 71 12.59 -3.83 3.73
C VAL A 71 13.49 -4.66 2.81
N ARG A 72 14.30 -4.01 1.95
CA ARG A 72 15.22 -4.72 1.03
C ARG A 72 16.50 -5.19 1.69
N ASP A 73 16.87 -4.59 2.80
CA ASP A 73 18.07 -4.96 3.57
C ASP A 73 17.82 -6.12 4.55
N HIS A 74 16.62 -6.74 4.51
CA HIS A 74 16.23 -7.95 5.23
C HIS A 74 16.01 -9.11 4.25
#